data_AF-A0A955AH73-F1
#
_entry.id   AF-A0A955AH73-F1
#
_cell.length_a   1.000
_cell.length_b   1.000
_cell.length_c   1.000
_cell.angle_alpha   90.00
_cell.angle_beta   90.00
_cell.angle_gamma   90.00
#
_symmetry.space_group_name_H-M   'P 1'
#
loop_
_entity.id
_entity.type
_entity.pdbx_description
1 polymer ?
#
loop_
_entity_poly.entity_id
_entity_poly.type
_entity_poly.pdbx_seq_one_letter_code
_entity_poly.pdbx_strand_id
1 'polypeptide(L)'
;MYEPLALWLQKNYGHAVLVPDLRGHGESTNLVAPNGDVVELDRSRMNNADLVNMVRFDLEAVKRFLMEQNNKEELNIELLCVIGSEMGAVVGMNWVSLDWSWPPLPTFKQGQDVKAFVLISPPPSYHGMDIHAALDHPQVRKLSAMIVVGENDSAKAVASARRIHSALSPYHLTDPKDEEEKIKNQDLFFFRLDTSLQGSKAVNAPGLHVPERIGYFIKWRLVDREHIFPWTLRESPLKAQ
;
A
#
# COMPACT_ATOMS: atom_id res chain seq x y z
N MET A 1 1.42 11.73 -10.94
CA MET A 1 1.02 12.48 -9.73
C MET A 1 -0.27 11.86 -9.18
N TYR A 2 -0.30 11.49 -7.90
CA TYR A 2 -1.44 10.80 -7.24
C TYR A 2 -2.32 11.73 -6.41
N GLU A 3 -2.03 13.04 -6.40
CA GLU A 3 -2.82 14.05 -5.72
C GLU A 3 -4.33 14.01 -6.06
N PRO A 4 -4.76 13.81 -7.32
CA PRO A 4 -6.20 13.73 -7.61
C PRO A 4 -6.89 12.55 -6.91
N LEU A 5 -6.23 11.39 -6.82
CA LEU A 5 -6.73 10.24 -6.08
C LEU A 5 -6.83 10.56 -4.58
N ALA A 6 -5.80 11.17 -4.01
CA ALA A 6 -5.78 11.53 -2.60
C ALA A 6 -6.90 12.50 -2.23
N LEU A 7 -7.05 13.58 -3.02
CA LEU A 7 -8.12 14.56 -2.83
C LEU A 7 -9.51 13.92 -3.00
N TRP A 8 -9.65 12.98 -3.93
CA TRP A 8 -10.91 12.28 -4.15
C TRP A 8 -11.28 11.40 -2.94
N LEU A 9 -10.34 10.63 -2.40
CA LEU A 9 -10.55 9.79 -1.22
C LEU A 9 -10.86 10.63 0.03
N GLN A 10 -10.16 11.75 0.21
CA GLN A 10 -10.45 12.71 1.30
C GLN A 10 -11.87 13.28 1.18
N LYS A 11 -12.23 13.84 0.02
CA LYS A 11 -13.51 14.53 -0.16
C LYS A 11 -14.73 13.61 -0.11
N ASN A 12 -14.63 12.42 -0.69
CA ASN A 12 -15.78 11.54 -0.86
C ASN A 12 -15.93 10.50 0.25
N TYR A 13 -14.84 10.14 0.94
CA TYR A 13 -14.83 9.10 1.96
C TYR A 13 -14.28 9.55 3.32
N GLY A 14 -13.79 10.79 3.44
CA GLY A 14 -13.27 11.33 4.69
C GLY A 14 -11.98 10.66 5.15
N HIS A 15 -11.24 9.99 4.25
CA HIS A 15 -10.02 9.29 4.61
C HIS A 15 -8.86 10.27 4.85
N ALA A 16 -8.06 10.02 5.89
CA ALA A 16 -6.72 10.58 5.96
C ALA A 16 -5.85 9.93 4.88
N VAL A 17 -5.22 10.75 4.02
CA VAL A 17 -4.40 10.26 2.90
C VAL A 17 -3.06 10.98 2.91
N LEU A 18 -1.99 10.22 2.73
CA LEU A 18 -0.63 10.72 2.62
C LEU A 18 -0.01 10.21 1.32
N VAL A 19 0.57 11.12 0.53
CA VAL A 19 1.28 10.80 -0.71
C VAL A 19 2.73 11.26 -0.54
N PRO A 20 3.62 10.40 -0.04
CA PRO A 20 4.99 10.80 0.23
C PRO A 20 5.84 10.82 -1.04
N ASP A 21 6.73 11.81 -1.12
CA ASP A 21 7.85 11.81 -2.04
C ASP A 21 8.98 10.95 -1.46
N LEU A 22 9.09 9.72 -1.94
CA LEU A 22 10.20 8.82 -1.58
C LEU A 22 11.50 9.30 -2.22
N ARG A 23 12.65 8.89 -1.67
CA ARG A 23 13.97 9.31 -2.17
C ARG A 23 14.10 9.18 -3.70
N GLY A 24 14.69 10.19 -4.34
CA GLY A 24 14.81 10.28 -5.80
C GLY A 24 13.50 10.50 -6.56
N HIS A 25 12.40 10.85 -5.87
CA HIS A 25 11.10 11.15 -6.48
C HIS A 25 10.52 12.46 -5.94
N GLY A 26 9.72 13.14 -6.78
CA GLY A 26 9.09 14.41 -6.43
C GLY A 26 10.11 15.44 -5.97
N GLU A 27 9.92 16.02 -4.79
CA GLU A 27 10.84 16.99 -4.18
C GLU A 27 11.95 16.33 -3.33
N SER A 28 11.90 15.01 -3.12
CA SER A 28 12.87 14.24 -2.32
C SER A 28 14.10 13.84 -3.14
N THR A 29 14.76 14.81 -3.77
CA THR A 29 15.86 14.57 -4.74
C THR A 29 17.26 14.84 -4.18
N ASN A 30 17.39 15.19 -2.91
CA ASN A 30 18.68 15.52 -2.29
C ASN A 30 18.92 14.69 -1.04
N LEU A 31 20.14 14.19 -0.87
CA LEU A 31 20.60 13.46 0.30
C LEU A 31 21.75 14.23 0.96
N VAL A 32 21.66 14.44 2.28
CA VAL A 32 22.80 14.91 3.06
C VAL A 32 23.65 13.70 3.45
N ALA A 33 24.86 13.61 2.91
CA ALA A 33 25.82 12.55 3.20
C ALA A 33 26.41 12.72 4.62
N PRO A 34 27.01 11.66 5.22
CA PRO A 34 27.56 11.72 6.57
C PRO A 34 28.63 12.79 6.79
N ASN A 35 29.30 13.24 5.74
CA ASN A 35 30.29 14.32 5.75
C ASN A 35 29.66 15.72 5.64
N GLY A 36 28.33 15.83 5.54
CA GLY A 36 27.58 17.07 5.41
C GLY A 36 27.32 17.51 3.96
N ASP A 37 27.86 16.80 2.97
CA ASP A 37 27.68 17.16 1.56
C ASP A 37 26.26 16.85 1.09
N VAL A 38 25.71 17.71 0.22
CA VAL A 38 24.44 17.46 -0.45
C VAL A 38 24.70 16.74 -1.77
N VAL A 39 24.16 15.54 -1.89
CA VAL A 39 24.23 14.70 -3.09
C VAL A 39 22.86 14.66 -3.75
N GLU A 40 22.80 15.04 -5.02
CA GLU A 40 21.59 14.90 -5.83
C GLU A 40 21.34 13.41 -6.15
N LEU A 41 20.11 12.97 -5.92
CA LEU A 41 19.65 11.61 -6.17
C LEU A 41 19.15 11.50 -7.62
N ASP A 42 19.98 10.91 -8.47
CA ASP A 42 19.60 10.59 -9.84
C ASP A 42 18.77 9.31 -9.89
N ARG A 43 17.48 9.45 -10.20
CA ARG A 43 16.53 8.34 -10.33
C ARG A 43 16.97 7.28 -11.35
N SER A 44 17.69 7.68 -12.41
CA SER A 44 18.16 6.76 -13.45
C SER A 44 19.28 5.82 -12.95
N ARG A 45 19.94 6.20 -11.85
CA ARG A 45 21.03 5.46 -11.21
C ARG A 45 20.58 4.71 -9.96
N MET A 46 19.29 4.76 -9.67
CA MET A 46 18.69 4.06 -8.54
C MET A 46 18.95 2.56 -8.64
N ASN A 47 19.38 1.97 -7.53
CA ASN A 47 19.69 0.55 -7.43
C ASN A 47 18.87 -0.12 -6.30
N ASN A 48 19.10 -1.42 -6.09
CA ASN A 48 18.37 -2.17 -5.07
C ASN A 48 18.57 -1.61 -3.65
N ALA A 49 19.78 -1.13 -3.31
CA ALA A 49 20.05 -0.57 -1.99
C ALA A 49 19.20 0.68 -1.72
N ASP A 50 18.94 1.50 -2.75
CA ASP A 50 18.04 2.65 -2.63
C ASP A 50 16.60 2.21 -2.33
N LEU A 51 16.10 1.18 -3.02
CA LEU A 51 14.77 0.62 -2.75
C LEU A 51 14.68 0.03 -1.34
N VAL A 52 15.69 -0.71 -0.90
CA VAL A 52 15.77 -1.22 0.48
C VAL A 52 15.73 -0.06 1.47
N ASN A 53 16.40 1.04 1.18
CA ASN A 53 16.40 2.21 2.04
C ASN A 53 15.07 2.99 1.98
N MET A 54 14.31 2.96 0.87
CA MET A 54 12.93 3.47 0.84
C MET A 54 12.04 2.68 1.82
N VAL A 55 12.14 1.36 1.77
CA VAL A 55 11.39 0.46 2.66
C VAL A 55 11.77 0.70 4.12
N ARG A 56 13.07 0.72 4.43
CA ARG A 56 13.55 0.74 5.82
C ARG A 56 13.50 2.11 6.48
N PHE A 57 13.62 3.20 5.73
CA PHE A 57 13.78 4.53 6.29
C PHE A 57 12.69 5.50 5.84
N ASP A 58 12.39 5.58 4.54
CA ASP A 58 11.42 6.57 4.04
C ASP A 58 10.01 6.21 4.51
N LEU A 59 9.59 4.95 4.29
CA LEU A 59 8.28 4.48 4.71
C LEU A 59 8.15 4.34 6.24
N GLU A 60 9.26 4.16 6.96
CA GLU A 60 9.25 4.21 8.43
C GLU A 60 9.09 5.65 8.95
N ALA A 61 9.69 6.65 8.29
CA ALA A 61 9.45 8.04 8.61
C ALA A 61 7.99 8.44 8.35
N VAL A 62 7.41 7.95 7.25
CA VAL A 62 5.98 8.06 6.95
C VAL A 62 5.12 7.43 8.04
N LYS A 63 5.45 6.20 8.45
CA LYS A 63 4.74 5.51 9.54
C LYS A 63 4.80 6.31 10.83
N ARG A 64 5.96 6.86 11.20
CA ARG A 64 6.12 7.68 12.40
C ARG A 64 5.21 8.91 12.38
N PHE A 65 5.14 9.62 11.24
CA PHE A 65 4.21 10.72 11.07
C PHE A 65 2.75 10.25 11.25
N LEU A 66 2.35 9.14 10.63
CA LEU A 66 1.00 8.58 10.81
C LEU A 66 0.71 8.19 12.27
N MET A 67 1.69 7.66 13.00
CA MET A 67 1.56 7.34 14.42
C MET A 67 1.37 8.60 15.28
N GLU A 68 2.11 9.67 15.00
CA GLU A 68 1.92 10.95 15.69
C GLU A 68 0.52 11.52 15.46
N GLN A 69 0.01 11.44 14.23
CA GLN A 69 -1.36 11.87 13.90
C GLN A 69 -2.41 10.93 14.52
N ASN A 70 -2.16 9.63 14.57
CA ASN A 70 -3.02 8.67 15.27
C ASN A 70 -3.17 9.02 16.75
N ASN A 71 -2.08 9.33 17.43
CA ASN A 71 -2.10 9.68 18.85
C ASN A 71 -2.77 11.02 19.14
N LYS A 72 -2.92 11.88 18.13
CA LYS A 72 -3.74 13.10 18.17
C LYS A 72 -5.21 12.84 17.81
N GLU A 73 -5.59 11.58 17.59
CA GLU A 73 -6.94 11.17 17.17
C GLU A 73 -7.37 11.72 15.80
N GLU A 74 -6.41 12.19 14.98
CA GLU A 74 -6.68 12.73 13.64
C GLU A 74 -6.88 11.64 12.58
N LEU A 75 -6.44 10.41 12.88
CA LEU A 75 -6.61 9.22 12.04
C LEU A 75 -6.58 7.95 12.89
N ASN A 76 -6.99 6.83 12.30
CA ASN A 76 -6.85 5.50 12.90
C ASN A 76 -5.82 4.67 12.12
N ILE A 77 -4.62 4.49 12.69
CA ILE A 77 -3.53 3.73 12.06
C ILE A 77 -3.81 2.22 12.01
N GLU A 78 -4.76 1.73 12.82
CA GLU A 78 -5.21 0.33 12.77
C GLU A 78 -6.00 0.01 11.50
N LEU A 79 -6.40 1.03 10.75
CA LEU A 79 -7.10 0.94 9.47
C LEU A 79 -6.19 1.30 8.28
N LEU A 80 -4.88 1.06 8.39
CA LEU A 80 -3.94 1.48 7.35
C LEU A 80 -4.09 0.66 6.06
N CYS A 81 -4.26 1.37 4.93
CA CYS A 81 -4.21 0.83 3.57
C CYS A 81 -2.98 1.36 2.82
N VAL A 82 -2.22 0.46 2.18
CA VAL A 82 -1.11 0.85 1.30
C VAL A 82 -1.56 0.79 -0.15
N ILE A 83 -1.45 1.91 -0.87
CA ILE A 83 -1.72 1.98 -2.31
C ILE A 83 -0.39 2.14 -3.04
N GLY A 84 0.03 1.12 -3.77
CA GLY A 84 1.26 1.11 -4.55
C GLY A 84 0.97 1.03 -6.04
N SER A 85 1.68 1.84 -6.83
CA SER A 85 1.54 1.83 -8.28
C SER A 85 2.90 1.68 -8.96
N GLU A 86 2.97 0.81 -9.96
CA GLU A 86 4.20 0.46 -10.68
C GLU A 86 5.33 0.10 -9.69
N MET A 87 6.48 0.78 -9.73
CA MET A 87 7.56 0.59 -8.75
C MET A 87 7.09 0.75 -7.30
N GLY A 88 6.16 1.69 -7.03
CA GLY A 88 5.60 1.90 -5.70
C GLY A 88 4.82 0.70 -5.17
N ALA A 89 4.31 -0.19 -6.05
CA ALA A 89 3.72 -1.46 -5.64
C ALA A 89 4.77 -2.42 -5.07
N VAL A 90 5.97 -2.46 -5.66
CA VAL A 90 7.09 -3.30 -5.20
C VAL A 90 7.61 -2.81 -3.85
N VAL A 91 7.90 -1.50 -3.75
CA VAL A 91 8.39 -0.89 -2.50
C VAL A 91 7.32 -0.98 -1.40
N GLY A 92 6.07 -0.63 -1.73
CA GLY A 92 4.96 -0.70 -0.79
C GLY A 92 4.78 -2.10 -0.21
N MET A 93 4.74 -3.14 -1.05
CA MET A 93 4.56 -4.51 -0.57
C MET A 93 5.70 -5.03 0.28
N ASN A 94 6.96 -4.70 -0.07
CA ASN A 94 8.10 -5.08 0.77
C ASN A 94 8.05 -4.38 2.14
N TRP A 95 7.53 -3.15 2.20
CA TRP A 95 7.24 -2.49 3.47
C TRP A 95 6.05 -3.10 4.22
N VAL A 96 4.97 -3.50 3.55
CA VAL A 96 3.88 -4.24 4.19
C VAL A 96 4.39 -5.52 4.87
N SER A 97 5.30 -6.24 4.21
CA SER A 97 5.97 -7.40 4.82
C SER A 97 6.82 -7.03 6.04
N LEU A 98 7.59 -5.94 5.95
CA LEU A 98 8.36 -5.43 7.09
C LEU A 98 7.44 -5.03 8.25
N ASP A 99 6.37 -4.28 8.02
CA ASP A 99 5.38 -3.90 9.02
C ASP A 99 4.82 -5.12 9.75
N TRP A 100 4.47 -6.18 9.01
CA TRP A 100 3.94 -7.41 9.59
C TRP A 100 4.97 -8.30 10.28
N SER A 101 6.27 -8.12 9.99
CA SER A 101 7.34 -8.88 10.63
C SER A 101 7.60 -8.48 12.08
N TRP A 102 7.13 -7.30 12.50
CA TRP A 102 7.26 -6.83 13.88
C TRP A 102 6.23 -7.51 14.79
N PRO A 103 6.67 -8.32 15.77
CA PRO A 103 5.74 -8.95 16.70
C PRO A 103 5.13 -7.89 17.64
N PRO A 104 3.86 -8.05 18.06
CA PRO A 104 3.30 -7.19 19.10
C PRO A 104 4.03 -7.45 20.42
N LEU A 105 4.37 -6.38 21.15
CA LEU A 105 4.84 -6.51 22.52
C LEU A 105 3.64 -6.53 23.47
N PRO A 106 3.78 -7.13 24.68
CA PRO A 106 2.70 -7.15 25.66
C PRO A 106 2.17 -5.76 26.04
N THR A 107 3.02 -4.74 25.94
CA THR A 107 2.73 -3.38 26.40
C THR A 107 2.38 -2.39 25.29
N PHE A 108 2.78 -2.66 24.04
CA PHE A 108 2.45 -1.82 22.89
C PHE A 108 2.67 -2.54 21.56
N LYS A 109 1.91 -2.15 20.55
CA LYS A 109 2.01 -2.68 19.19
C LYS A 109 3.06 -1.89 18.38
N GLN A 110 3.91 -2.60 17.63
CA GLN A 110 5.03 -2.02 16.86
C GLN A 110 4.81 -2.00 15.35
N GLY A 111 4.05 -2.97 14.85
CA GLY A 111 3.70 -3.11 13.45
C GLY A 111 2.47 -3.98 13.30
N GLN A 112 2.20 -4.51 12.11
CA GLN A 112 0.93 -5.14 11.75
C GLN A 112 -0.22 -4.12 11.68
N ASP A 113 0.09 -2.90 11.25
CA ASP A 113 -0.84 -1.79 11.11
C ASP A 113 -1.56 -1.86 9.76
N VAL A 114 -0.88 -2.34 8.72
CA VAL A 114 -1.48 -2.51 7.40
C VAL A 114 -2.52 -3.62 7.41
N LYS A 115 -3.77 -3.32 7.04
CA LYS A 115 -4.86 -4.30 6.95
C LYS A 115 -5.31 -4.61 5.53
N ALA A 116 -4.96 -3.73 4.59
CA ALA A 116 -5.26 -3.91 3.18
C ALA A 116 -4.21 -3.25 2.28
N PHE A 117 -4.10 -3.72 1.04
CA PHE A 117 -3.28 -3.08 0.03
C PHE A 117 -3.95 -3.04 -1.35
N VAL A 118 -3.58 -2.03 -2.14
CA VAL A 118 -4.02 -1.84 -3.52
C VAL A 118 -2.79 -1.77 -4.41
N LEU A 119 -2.75 -2.58 -5.47
CA LEU A 119 -1.66 -2.65 -6.43
C LEU A 119 -2.15 -2.21 -7.81
N ILE A 120 -1.57 -1.14 -8.33
CA ILE A 120 -1.94 -0.55 -9.62
C ILE A 120 -0.83 -0.77 -10.62
N SER A 121 -1.11 -1.51 -11.69
CA SER A 121 -0.11 -1.94 -12.69
C SER A 121 1.17 -2.50 -12.06
N PRO A 122 1.10 -3.45 -11.09
CA PRO A 122 2.29 -3.90 -10.38
C PRO A 122 3.24 -4.70 -11.29
N PRO A 123 4.52 -4.31 -11.41
CA PRO A 123 5.54 -5.19 -11.99
C PRO A 123 5.87 -6.31 -10.99
N PRO A 124 6.43 -7.43 -11.46
CA PRO A 124 6.81 -8.53 -10.57
C PRO A 124 8.04 -8.15 -9.73
N SER A 125 8.92 -7.31 -10.27
CA SER A 125 10.10 -6.82 -9.60
C SER A 125 10.55 -5.47 -10.15
N TYR A 126 11.37 -4.76 -9.38
CA TYR A 126 12.03 -3.51 -9.77
C TYR A 126 13.43 -3.44 -9.16
N HIS A 127 14.46 -3.23 -9.98
CA HIS A 127 15.89 -3.32 -9.61
C HIS A 127 16.25 -4.48 -8.64
N GLY A 128 15.71 -5.67 -8.88
CA GLY A 128 16.01 -6.87 -8.08
C GLY A 128 15.19 -7.02 -6.80
N MET A 129 14.34 -6.07 -6.43
CA MET A 129 13.34 -6.24 -5.37
C MET A 129 12.08 -6.88 -5.97
N ASP A 130 11.64 -8.00 -5.39
CA ASP A 130 10.50 -8.80 -5.87
C ASP A 130 9.26 -8.56 -4.99
N ILE A 131 8.08 -8.49 -5.60
CA ILE A 131 6.80 -8.39 -4.89
C ILE A 131 6.39 -9.72 -4.24
N HIS A 132 6.76 -10.85 -4.84
CA HIS A 132 6.42 -12.19 -4.36
C HIS A 132 7.13 -12.51 -3.04
N ALA A 133 8.32 -11.97 -2.80
CA ALA A 133 9.01 -12.09 -1.52
C ALA A 133 8.18 -11.52 -0.35
N ALA A 134 7.37 -10.48 -0.59
CA ALA A 134 6.45 -9.96 0.43
C ALA A 134 5.26 -10.92 0.70
N LEU A 135 4.83 -11.65 -0.33
CA LEU A 135 3.69 -12.58 -0.25
C LEU A 135 4.05 -13.90 0.44
N ASP A 136 5.34 -14.19 0.64
CA ASP A 136 5.78 -15.33 1.44
C ASP A 136 5.40 -15.18 2.92
N HIS A 137 5.19 -13.94 3.40
CA HIS A 137 4.75 -13.70 4.77
C HIS A 137 3.30 -14.21 4.99
N PRO A 138 3.07 -15.17 5.91
CA PRO A 138 1.78 -15.86 6.03
C PRO A 138 0.57 -14.97 6.32
N GLN A 139 0.79 -13.84 6.98
CA GLN A 139 -0.28 -12.87 7.27
C GLN A 139 -0.48 -11.87 6.13
N VAL A 140 0.57 -11.52 5.38
CA VAL A 140 0.47 -10.52 4.30
C VAL A 140 -0.41 -11.06 3.19
N ARG A 141 -0.22 -12.33 2.82
CA ARG A 141 -1.04 -13.01 1.80
C ARG A 141 -2.50 -13.24 2.18
N LYS A 142 -2.92 -12.88 3.40
CA LYS A 142 -4.31 -12.93 3.88
C LYS A 142 -4.94 -11.54 4.04
N LEU A 143 -4.18 -10.46 3.83
CA LEU A 143 -4.70 -9.10 3.91
C LEU A 143 -5.64 -8.85 2.74
N SER A 144 -6.67 -8.02 2.97
CA SER A 144 -7.56 -7.63 1.88
C SER A 144 -6.76 -6.95 0.77
N ALA A 145 -6.97 -7.36 -0.48
CA ALA A 145 -6.12 -6.97 -1.59
C ALA A 145 -6.97 -6.54 -2.79
N MET A 146 -6.56 -5.45 -3.43
CA MET A 146 -7.07 -5.07 -4.74
C MET A 146 -5.91 -5.00 -5.74
N ILE A 147 -6.10 -5.58 -6.92
CA ILE A 147 -5.15 -5.50 -8.03
C ILE A 147 -5.87 -4.87 -9.22
N VAL A 148 -5.26 -3.84 -9.80
CA VAL A 148 -5.80 -3.11 -10.96
C VAL A 148 -4.75 -3.13 -12.08
N VAL A 149 -5.16 -3.50 -13.29
CA VAL A 149 -4.29 -3.51 -14.48
C VAL A 149 -5.10 -3.13 -15.73
N GLY A 150 -4.47 -2.47 -16.70
CA GLY A 150 -5.04 -2.32 -18.04
C GLY A 150 -4.94 -3.63 -18.83
N GLU A 151 -6.05 -4.12 -19.38
CA GLU A 151 -6.09 -5.35 -20.17
C GLU A 151 -5.33 -5.23 -21.50
N ASN A 152 -5.28 -4.01 -22.06
CA ASN A 152 -4.55 -3.70 -23.30
C ASN A 152 -3.15 -3.14 -23.04
N ASP A 153 -2.64 -3.31 -21.82
CA ASP A 153 -1.24 -3.08 -21.48
C ASP A 153 -0.34 -4.18 -22.10
N SER A 154 0.98 -4.06 -21.93
CA SER A 154 1.94 -5.10 -22.28
C SER A 154 1.55 -6.44 -21.65
N ALA A 155 1.68 -7.52 -22.43
CA ALA A 155 1.41 -8.88 -21.98
C ALA A 155 2.18 -9.23 -20.69
N LYS A 156 3.36 -8.63 -20.48
CA LYS A 156 4.16 -8.79 -19.26
C LYS A 156 3.48 -8.18 -18.03
N ALA A 157 2.92 -6.98 -18.15
CA ALA A 157 2.21 -6.31 -17.05
C ALA A 157 0.93 -7.08 -16.67
N VAL A 158 0.14 -7.50 -17.66
CA VAL A 158 -1.06 -8.31 -17.42
C VAL A 158 -0.71 -9.66 -16.79
N ALA A 159 0.33 -10.33 -17.28
CA ALA A 159 0.80 -11.59 -16.71
C ALA A 159 1.31 -11.42 -15.27
N SER A 160 2.00 -10.32 -14.96
CA SER A 160 2.44 -9.97 -13.61
C SER A 160 1.26 -9.87 -12.64
N ALA A 161 0.27 -9.03 -12.98
CA ALA A 161 -0.92 -8.84 -12.15
C ALA A 161 -1.69 -10.17 -11.92
N ARG A 162 -1.81 -11.00 -12.97
CA ARG A 162 -2.40 -12.34 -12.86
C ARG A 162 -1.62 -13.26 -11.92
N ARG A 163 -0.29 -13.27 -11.98
CA ARG A 163 0.54 -14.10 -11.08
C ARG A 163 0.38 -13.69 -9.63
N ILE A 164 0.37 -12.39 -9.34
CA ILE A 164 0.12 -11.87 -7.99
C ILE A 164 -1.27 -12.30 -7.50
N HIS A 165 -2.30 -12.12 -8.34
CA HIS A 165 -3.67 -12.57 -8.02
C HIS A 165 -3.72 -14.08 -7.75
N SER A 166 -3.10 -14.91 -8.60
CA SER A 166 -3.06 -16.36 -8.42
C SER A 166 -2.30 -16.78 -7.16
N ALA A 167 -1.26 -16.05 -6.76
CA ALA A 167 -0.53 -16.31 -5.53
C ALA A 167 -1.37 -16.00 -4.28
N LEU A 168 -2.25 -15.00 -4.35
CA LEU A 168 -3.15 -14.62 -3.25
C LEU A 168 -4.39 -15.51 -3.18
N SER A 169 -4.96 -15.92 -4.32
CA SER A 169 -6.26 -16.61 -4.41
C SER A 169 -6.46 -17.78 -3.42
N PRO A 170 -5.48 -18.67 -3.17
CA PRO A 170 -5.63 -19.77 -2.20
C PRO A 170 -5.86 -19.32 -0.76
N TYR A 171 -5.54 -18.08 -0.42
CA TYR A 171 -5.68 -17.51 0.93
C TYR A 171 -6.93 -16.65 1.10
N HIS A 172 -7.66 -16.42 0.00
CA HIS A 172 -8.86 -15.59 -0.09
C HIS A 172 -10.07 -16.39 -0.57
N LEU A 173 -10.05 -17.71 -0.37
CA LEU A 173 -11.12 -18.59 -0.80
C LEU A 173 -12.41 -18.25 -0.04
N THR A 174 -13.39 -17.77 -0.78
CA THR A 174 -14.78 -17.73 -0.33
C THR A 174 -15.52 -18.88 -1.02
N ASP A 175 -16.24 -19.71 -0.24
CA ASP A 175 -17.27 -20.63 -0.74
C ASP A 175 -18.65 -20.04 -0.41
N PRO A 176 -19.05 -18.96 -1.10
CA PRO A 176 -20.26 -18.24 -0.76
C PRO A 176 -21.49 -19.04 -1.17
N LYS A 177 -22.51 -19.06 -0.32
CA LYS A 177 -23.78 -19.72 -0.61
C LYS A 177 -24.64 -18.92 -1.59
N ASP A 178 -24.46 -17.60 -1.61
CA ASP A 178 -25.16 -16.66 -2.47
C ASP A 178 -24.30 -15.42 -2.79
N GLU A 179 -24.81 -14.55 -3.65
CA GLU A 179 -24.08 -13.36 -4.11
C GLU A 179 -23.91 -12.32 -2.98
N GLU A 180 -24.80 -12.30 -1.98
CA GLU A 180 -24.70 -11.39 -0.84
C GLU A 180 -23.55 -11.80 0.08
N GLU A 181 -23.44 -13.09 0.41
CA GLU A 181 -22.34 -13.67 1.18
C GLU A 181 -21.01 -13.49 0.44
N LYS A 182 -21.01 -13.66 -0.88
CA LYS A 182 -19.84 -13.40 -1.72
C LYS A 182 -19.38 -11.95 -1.58
N ILE A 183 -20.27 -10.98 -1.76
CA ILE A 183 -19.92 -9.55 -1.63
C ILE A 183 -19.40 -9.24 -0.22
N LYS A 184 -20.05 -9.79 0.81
CA LYS A 184 -19.67 -9.56 2.21
C LYS A 184 -18.30 -10.12 2.57
N ASN A 185 -17.97 -11.30 2.05
CA ASN A 185 -16.76 -12.02 2.42
C ASN A 185 -15.59 -11.74 1.46
N GLN A 186 -15.86 -11.36 0.21
CA GLN A 186 -14.83 -11.08 -0.80
C GLN A 186 -13.83 -10.03 -0.30
N ASP A 187 -12.56 -10.41 -0.34
CA ASP A 187 -11.45 -9.61 0.15
C ASP A 187 -10.27 -9.54 -0.82
N LEU A 188 -10.28 -10.36 -1.88
CA LEU A 188 -9.42 -10.25 -3.06
C LEU A 188 -10.22 -9.73 -4.27
N PHE A 189 -9.77 -8.61 -4.83
CA PHE A 189 -10.36 -7.97 -5.98
C PHE A 189 -9.35 -7.87 -7.13
N PHE A 190 -9.77 -8.21 -8.34
CA PHE A 190 -8.92 -8.11 -9.54
C PHE A 190 -9.66 -7.42 -10.67
N PHE A 191 -9.27 -6.17 -10.94
CA PHE A 191 -9.85 -5.34 -11.99
C PHE A 191 -8.94 -5.28 -13.20
N ARG A 192 -9.48 -5.75 -14.33
CA ARG A 192 -8.88 -5.64 -15.66
C ARG A 192 -9.63 -4.58 -16.43
N LEU A 193 -9.01 -3.43 -16.61
CA LEU A 193 -9.62 -2.26 -17.22
C LEU A 193 -9.43 -2.31 -18.73
N ASP A 194 -10.45 -2.02 -19.52
CA ASP A 194 -10.32 -1.97 -20.98
C ASP A 194 -9.54 -0.73 -21.43
N THR A 195 -8.21 -0.77 -21.24
CA THR A 195 -7.29 0.34 -21.49
C THR A 195 -5.85 -0.17 -21.57
N SER A 196 -5.00 0.60 -22.23
CA SER A 196 -3.53 0.44 -22.20
C SER A 196 -2.84 1.36 -21.19
N LEU A 197 -3.62 2.21 -20.48
CA LEU A 197 -3.07 3.13 -19.49
C LEU A 197 -2.53 2.37 -18.28
N GLN A 198 -1.45 2.90 -17.71
CA GLN A 198 -0.76 2.35 -16.54
C GLN A 198 -0.71 3.34 -15.39
N GLY A 199 -0.63 2.80 -14.18
CA GLY A 199 -0.34 3.55 -12.95
C GLY A 199 -1.14 4.83 -12.81
N SER A 200 -0.46 5.96 -12.55
CA SER A 200 -1.13 7.26 -12.38
C SER A 200 -1.97 7.72 -13.59
N LYS A 201 -1.64 7.28 -14.82
CA LYS A 201 -2.46 7.60 -15.99
C LYS A 201 -3.79 6.85 -15.97
N ALA A 202 -3.79 5.58 -15.57
CA ALA A 202 -5.02 4.80 -15.44
C ALA A 202 -5.89 5.31 -14.28
N VAL A 203 -5.26 5.67 -13.15
CA VAL A 203 -5.96 6.21 -11.97
C VAL A 203 -6.73 7.48 -12.29
N ASN A 204 -6.12 8.38 -13.05
CA ASN A 204 -6.69 9.69 -13.35
C ASN A 204 -7.53 9.70 -14.64
N ALA A 205 -7.70 8.56 -15.32
CA ALA A 205 -8.42 8.49 -16.58
C ALA A 205 -9.95 8.59 -16.36
N PRO A 206 -10.63 9.53 -17.01
CA PRO A 206 -12.09 9.59 -16.99
C PRO A 206 -12.71 8.29 -17.49
N GLY A 207 -13.81 7.86 -16.86
CA GLY A 207 -14.56 6.66 -17.26
C GLY A 207 -13.96 5.34 -16.82
N LEU A 208 -12.71 5.31 -16.34
CA LEU A 208 -12.14 4.10 -15.74
C LEU A 208 -12.59 3.92 -14.29
N HIS A 209 -13.06 4.95 -13.60
CA HIS A 209 -13.60 4.88 -12.23
C HIS A 209 -12.68 4.17 -11.20
N VAL A 210 -11.36 4.32 -11.34
CA VAL A 210 -10.40 3.69 -10.44
C VAL A 210 -10.48 4.27 -9.02
N PRO A 211 -10.54 5.61 -8.82
CA PRO A 211 -10.72 6.18 -7.48
C PRO A 211 -11.96 5.64 -6.76
N GLU A 212 -13.08 5.53 -7.48
CA GLU A 212 -14.35 4.98 -6.98
C GLU A 212 -14.19 3.57 -6.46
N ARG A 213 -13.56 2.70 -7.26
CA ARG A 213 -13.31 1.30 -6.85
C ARG A 213 -12.43 1.22 -5.62
N ILE A 214 -11.36 2.04 -5.55
CA ILE A 214 -10.47 2.11 -4.40
C ILE A 214 -11.21 2.57 -3.15
N GLY A 215 -12.05 3.62 -3.25
CA GLY A 215 -12.86 4.11 -2.14
C GLY A 215 -13.82 3.05 -1.61
N TYR A 216 -14.55 2.35 -2.49
CA TYR A 216 -15.43 1.26 -2.07
C TYR A 216 -14.68 0.13 -1.37
N PHE A 217 -13.51 -0.25 -1.89
CA PHE A 217 -12.68 -1.26 -1.26
C PHE A 217 -12.21 -0.86 0.13
N ILE A 218 -11.68 0.36 0.30
CA ILE A 218 -11.26 0.85 1.62
C ILE A 218 -12.45 0.89 2.57
N LYS A 219 -13.62 1.38 2.10
CA LYS A 219 -14.85 1.37 2.88
C LYS A 219 -15.22 -0.04 3.35
N TRP A 220 -15.37 -0.99 2.44
CA TRP A 220 -15.86 -2.34 2.77
C TRP A 220 -14.85 -3.17 3.58
N ARG A 221 -13.56 -2.95 3.36
CA ARG A 221 -12.50 -3.78 3.95
C ARG A 221 -11.90 -3.20 5.22
N LEU A 222 -12.07 -1.90 5.46
CA LEU A 222 -11.49 -1.22 6.60
C LEU A 222 -12.55 -0.47 7.40
N VAL A 223 -13.21 0.54 6.82
CA VAL A 223 -14.14 1.42 7.56
C VAL A 223 -15.32 0.65 8.13
N ASP A 224 -16.01 -0.15 7.31
CA ASP A 224 -17.16 -0.95 7.75
C ASP A 224 -16.75 -2.08 8.72
N ARG A 225 -15.44 -2.30 8.89
CA ARG A 225 -14.81 -3.28 9.76
C ARG A 225 -14.04 -2.65 10.92
N GLU A 226 -14.23 -1.36 11.19
CA GLU A 226 -13.51 -0.64 12.24
C GLU A 226 -13.68 -1.28 13.63
N HIS A 227 -14.83 -1.89 13.91
CA HIS A 227 -15.06 -2.64 15.14
C HIS A 227 -14.09 -3.81 15.37
N ILE A 228 -13.45 -4.33 14.31
CA ILE A 228 -12.41 -5.38 14.37
C ILE A 228 -11.02 -4.75 14.61
N PHE A 229 -10.85 -3.49 14.24
CA PHE A 229 -9.59 -2.74 14.28
C PHE A 229 -9.80 -1.41 15.04
N PRO A 230 -10.17 -1.48 16.33
CA PRO A 230 -10.47 -0.28 17.11
C PRO A 230 -9.23 0.61 17.19
N TRP A 231 -9.45 1.93 17.20
CA TRP A 231 -8.38 2.88 17.45
C TRP A 231 -7.69 2.58 18.78
N THR A 232 -6.36 2.70 18.80
CA THR A 232 -5.56 2.55 20.02
C THR A 232 -4.49 3.63 20.09
N LEU A 233 -4.23 4.12 21.31
CA LEU A 233 -3.10 5.00 21.58
C LEU A 233 -1.79 4.22 21.37
N ARG A 234 -0.86 4.78 20.58
CA ARG A 234 0.42 4.17 20.23
C ARG A 234 1.57 4.90 20.90
N GLU A 235 1.59 4.85 22.23
CA GLU A 235 2.68 5.41 23.04
C GLU A 235 3.44 4.31 23.79
N SER A 236 4.76 4.47 23.88
CA SER A 236 5.56 3.59 24.72
C SER A 236 5.35 3.99 26.18
N PRO A 237 5.08 3.04 27.09
CA PRO A 237 5.01 3.33 28.53
C PRO A 237 6.31 3.92 29.09
N LEU A 238 7.43 3.76 28.40
CA LEU A 238 8.75 4.23 28.80
C LEU A 238 9.00 5.72 28.48
N LYS A 239 8.15 6.37 27.68
CA LYS A 239 8.24 7.82 27.42
C LYS A 239 7.61 8.68 28.52
N ALA A 240 6.91 8.06 29.48
CA ALA A 240 6.28 8.73 30.61
C ALA A 240 7.20 8.90 31.84
N GLN A 241 8.52 8.69 31.69
CA GLN A 241 9.54 8.89 32.73
C GLN A 241 10.56 9.96 32.33
#